data_AF-A0A497IE90-F1
#
_entry.id   AF-A0A497IE90-F1
#
_cell.length_a   1.000
_cell.length_b   1.000
_cell.length_c   1.000
_cell.angle_alpha   90.00
_cell.angle_beta   90.00
_cell.angle_gamma   90.00
#
_symmetry.space_group_name_H-M   'P 1'
#
loop_
_entity.id
_entity.type
_entity.pdbx_description
1 polymer ?
#
loop_
_entity_poly.entity_id
_entity_poly.type
_entity_poly.pdbx_seq_one_letter_code
_entity_poly.pdbx_strand_id
1 'polypeptide(L)' 'MAIKIGEFLSTYTEIHSFIMGIYAGLTEWRGIDSNILNNPDVKKEPHYCYGGYVLGTLLRWAIILTMGYKFFLG' A
#
# COMPACT_ATOMS: atom_id res chain seq x y z
N MET A 1 -2.14 -1.57 24.81
CA MET A 1 -2.73 -0.30 24.36
C MET A 1 -3.66 -0.65 23.20
N ALA A 2 -4.98 -0.63 23.42
CA ALA A 2 -5.94 -0.98 22.38
C ALA A 2 -6.01 0.19 21.38
N ILE A 3 -5.56 -0.04 20.15
CA ILE A 3 -5.68 0.93 19.06
C ILE A 3 -7.18 1.15 18.84
N LYS A 4 -7.67 2.35 19.14
CA LYS A 4 -9.06 2.72 18.81
C LYS A 4 -9.12 2.80 17.30
N ILE A 5 -9.93 1.94 16.68
CA ILE A 5 -10.11 1.87 15.22
C ILE A 5 -10.50 3.24 14.62
N GLY A 6 -11.07 4.16 15.41
CA GLY A 6 -11.37 5.54 15.00
C GLY A 6 -10.17 6.48 14.85
N GLU A 7 -8.97 6.10 15.29
CA GLU A 7 -7.74 6.89 15.15
C GLU A 7 -6.83 6.38 14.00
N PHE A 8 -7.07 5.17 13.50
CA PHE A 8 -6.33 4.60 12.37
C PHE A 8 -6.69 5.32 11.07
N LEU A 9 -5.69 5.84 10.35
CA LEU A 9 -5.90 6.67 9.15
C LEU A 9 -6.76 7.91 9.44
N SER A 10 -6.62 8.51 10.62
CA SER A 10 -7.43 9.65 11.03
C SER A 10 -6.88 10.98 10.53
N THR A 11 -5.58 11.02 10.20
CA THR A 11 -4.93 12.23 9.67
C THR A 11 -4.63 12.12 8.18
N TYR A 12 -4.58 13.29 7.52
CA TYR A 12 -4.19 13.37 6.11
C TYR A 12 -2.81 12.72 5.86
N THR A 13 -1.85 12.92 6.75
CA THR A 13 -0.48 12.37 6.62
C THR A 13 -0.49 10.85 6.65
N GLU A 14 -1.26 10.22 7.54
CA GLU A 14 -1.39 8.77 7.60
C GLU A 14 -2.07 8.20 6.35
N ILE A 15 -3.18 8.83 5.92
CA ILE A 15 -3.90 8.44 4.70
C ILE A 15 -2.99 8.55 3.47
N HIS A 16 -2.32 9.69 3.31
CA HIS A 16 -1.45 9.92 2.16
C HIS A 16 -0.29 8.92 2.14
N SER A 17 0.32 8.65 3.30
CA SER A 17 1.39 7.66 3.43
C SER A 17 0.92 6.25 3.09
N PHE A 18 -0.28 5.88 3.55
CA PHE A 18 -0.89 4.59 3.25
C PHE A 18 -1.20 4.43 1.76
N ILE A 19 -1.78 5.44 1.12
CA ILE A 19 -2.08 5.43 -0.33
C ILE A 19 -0.79 5.34 -1.14
N MET A 20 0.26 6.08 -0.76
CA MET A 20 1.59 5.97 -1.39
C MET A 20 2.14 4.55 -1.30
N GLY A 21 1.94 3.89 -0.16
CA GLY A 21 2.23 2.47 0.03
C GLY A 21 1.47 1.59 -0.97
N ILE A 22 0.14 1.72 -1.03
CA ILE A 22 -0.71 0.93 -1.95
C ILE A 22 -0.25 1.11 -3.39
N TYR A 23 -0.03 2.35 -3.81
CA TYR A 23 0.47 2.68 -5.13
C TYR A 23 1.78 1.94 -5.42
N ALA A 24 2.77 2.04 -4.52
CA ALA A 24 4.02 1.32 -4.66
C ALA A 24 3.83 -0.20 -4.71
N GLY A 25 2.91 -0.77 -3.93
CA GLY A 25 2.63 -2.21 -3.95
C GLY A 25 2.03 -2.70 -5.28
N LEU A 26 1.26 -1.83 -5.94
CA LEU A 26 0.69 -2.11 -7.25
C LEU A 26 1.72 -1.92 -8.39
N THR A 27 2.55 -0.89 -8.34
CA THR A 27 3.45 -0.53 -9.45
C THR A 27 4.85 -1.13 -9.32
N GLU A 28 5.38 -1.23 -8.11
CA GLU A 28 6.77 -1.61 -7.87
C GLU A 28 6.94 -3.09 -7.55
N TRP A 29 7.87 -3.74 -8.25
CA TRP A 29 8.13 -5.18 -8.12
C TRP A 29 9.32 -5.50 -7.21
N ARG A 30 10.17 -4.51 -6.90
CA ARG A 30 11.45 -4.70 -6.20
C ARG A 30 11.49 -4.07 -4.80
N GLY A 31 10.35 -3.65 -4.29
CA GLY A 31 10.23 -2.91 -3.02
C GLY A 31 9.75 -1.48 -3.22
N ILE A 32 9.63 -0.72 -2.13
CA ILE A 32 9.19 0.69 -2.16
C ILE A 32 10.35 1.56 -2.66
N ASP A 33 10.10 2.37 -3.68
CA ASP A 33 11.09 3.28 -4.25
C ASP A 33 11.56 4.35 -3.24
N SER A 34 12.83 4.71 -3.34
CA SER A 34 13.45 5.70 -2.44
C SER A 34 12.79 7.09 -2.52
N ASN A 35 12.22 7.48 -3.66
CA ASN A 35 11.49 8.74 -3.80
C ASN A 35 10.19 8.75 -2.97
N ILE A 36 9.51 7.61 -2.90
CA ILE A 36 8.29 7.46 -2.09
C ILE A 36 8.65 7.52 -0.60
N LEU A 37 9.71 6.81 -0.19
CA LEU A 37 10.23 6.88 1.18
C LEU A 37 10.78 8.26 1.55
N ASN A 38 11.15 9.08 0.56
CA ASN A 38 11.61 10.44 0.76
C ASN A 38 10.50 11.48 0.87
N ASN A 39 9.24 11.11 0.61
CA ASN A 39 8.11 12.00 0.75
C ASN A 39 7.97 12.47 2.22
N PRO A 40 7.76 13.78 2.47
CA PRO A 40 7.70 14.32 3.83
C PRO A 40 6.59 13.72 4.69
N ASP A 41 5.48 13.26 4.10
CA ASP A 41 4.39 12.62 4.83
C ASP A 41 4.75 11.16 5.18
N VAL A 42 5.30 10.42 4.23
CA VAL A 42 5.77 9.04 4.43
C VAL A 42 6.91 8.98 5.46
N LYS A 43 7.79 9.98 5.48
CA LYS A 43 8.87 10.08 6.48
C LYS A 43 8.36 10.24 7.91
N LYS A 44 7.24 10.93 8.08
CA LYS A 44 6.61 11.09 9.40
C LYS A 44 5.96 9.79 9.84
N GLU A 45 5.27 9.12 8.91
CA GLU A 45 4.44 7.95 9.19
C GLU A 45 4.78 6.74 8.28
N PRO A 46 6.02 6.20 8.35
CA PRO A 46 6.50 5.23 7.37
C PRO A 46 5.80 3.87 7.48
N HIS A 47 5.30 3.54 8.67
CA HIS A 47 4.62 2.27 8.93
C HIS A 47 3.29 2.16 8.16
N TYR A 48 2.57 3.27 7.97
CA TYR A 48 1.39 3.30 7.10
C TYR A 48 1.77 3.04 5.64
N CYS A 49 2.88 3.57 5.17
CA CYS A 49 3.37 3.28 3.82
C CYS A 49 3.74 1.80 3.64
N TYR A 50 4.45 1.20 4.59
CA TYR A 50 4.73 -0.24 4.55
C TYR A 50 3.46 -1.10 4.59
N GLY A 51 2.48 -0.74 5.43
CA GLY A 51 1.19 -1.42 5.49
C GLY A 51 0.43 -1.33 4.16
N GLY A 52 0.41 -0.13 3.57
CA GLY A 52 -0.16 0.10 2.25
C GLY A 52 0.54 -0.73 1.16
N TYR A 53 1.86 -0.84 1.19
CA TYR A 53 2.64 -1.61 0.22
C TYR A 53 2.30 -3.09 0.23
N VAL A 54 2.15 -3.69 1.42
CA VAL A 54 1.72 -5.08 1.55
C VAL A 54 0.32 -5.26 0.96
N LEU A 55 -0.62 -4.37 1.32
CA LEU A 55 -1.99 -4.42 0.80
C LEU A 55 -2.02 -4.28 -0.74
N GLY A 56 -1.29 -3.31 -1.29
CA GLY A 56 -1.18 -3.09 -2.74
C GLY A 56 -0.58 -4.29 -3.46
N THR A 57 0.43 -4.93 -2.87
CA THR A 57 1.06 -6.13 -3.44
C THR A 57 0.08 -7.31 -3.48
N LEU A 58 -0.69 -7.53 -2.42
CA LEU A 58 -1.73 -8.56 -2.38
C LEU A 58 -2.82 -8.29 -3.41
N LEU A 59 -3.25 -7.03 -3.54
CA LEU A 59 -4.23 -6.62 -4.53
C LEU A 59 -3.72 -6.86 -5.96
N ARG A 60 -2.45 -6.55 -6.25
CA ARG A 60 -1.81 -6.85 -7.53
C ARG A 60 -1.91 -8.33 -7.87
N TRP A 61 -1.55 -9.20 -6.93
CA TRP A 61 -1.65 -10.65 -7.13
C TRP A 61 -3.09 -11.11 -7.33
N ALA A 62 -4.04 -10.57 -6.58
CA ALA A 62 -5.46 -10.87 -6.78
C ALA A 62 -5.91 -10.48 -8.21
N ILE A 63 -5.50 -9.32 -8.71
CA ILE A 63 -5.81 -8.87 -10.09
C ILE A 63 -5.18 -9.82 -11.12
N ILE A 64 -3.89 -10.14 -10.97
CA ILE A 64 -3.18 -11.04 -11.91
C ILE A 64 -3.82 -12.44 -11.92
N LEU A 65 -4.12 -13.00 -10.75
CA LEU A 65 -4.73 -14.33 -10.65
C LEU A 65 -6.15 -14.34 -11.20
N THR A 66 -6.96 -13.32 -10.92
CA THR A 66 -8.34 -13.25 -11.43
C THR A 66 -8.39 -13.03 -12.94
N MET A 67 -7.55 -12.15 -13.49
CA MET A 67 -7.43 -11.95 -14.93
C MET A 67 -6.85 -13.17 -15.63
N GLY A 68 -5.80 -13.78 -15.07
CA GLY A 68 -5.21 -15.01 -15.59
C GLY A 68 -6.20 -16.17 -15.59
N TYR A 69 -6.93 -16.36 -14.49
CA TYR A 69 -7.98 -17.38 -14.40
C TYR A 69 -9.04 -17.20 -15.49
N LYS A 70 -9.57 -15.98 -15.64
CA LYS A 70 -10.57 -15.68 -16.66
C LYS A 70 -10.06 -15.90 -18.10
N PHE A 71 -8.77 -15.70 -18.33
CA PHE A 71 -8.20 -15.85 -19.67
C PHE A 71 -7.83 -17.30 -20.02
N PHE A 72 -7.39 -18.11 -19.05
CA PHE A 72 -6.91 -19.47 -19.30
C PHE A 72 -7.93 -20.58 -18.97
N LEU A 73 -8.85 -20.36 -18.04
CA LEU A 73 -9.78 -21.38 -17.52
C LEU A 73 -11.26 -21.01 -17.70
N GLY A 74 -11.55 -19.78 -18.13
CA GLY A 74 -12.90 -19.25 -18.32
C GLY A 74 -13.36 -19.21 -19.77
#